data_AF-A0A0F8J2H2-F1
#
_entry.id   AF-A0A0F8J2H2-F1
#
_cell.length_a   1.000
_cell.length_b   1.000
_cell.length_c   1.000
_cell.angle_alpha   90.00
_cell.angle_beta   90.00
_cell.angle_gamma   90.00
#
_symmetry.space_group_name_H-M   'P 1'
#
loop_
_entity.id
_entity.type
_entity.pdbx_description
1 polymer ?
#
loop_
_entity_poly.entity_id
_entity_poly.type
_entity_poly.pdbx_seq_one_letter_code
_entity_poly.pdbx_strand_id
1 'polypeptide(L)' 'MLFNFREKLNSRKFLVTAEVSPPKGTRFSASLEDASQLKGIADALNVTDNQCSIMHMSSLAFRSK' A
#
# COMPACT_ATOMS: atom_id res chain seq x y z
N MET A 1 -19.70 5.41 6.14
CA MET A 1 -18.80 5.64 7.28
C MET A 1 -17.42 5.16 6.87
N LEU A 2 -16.43 6.05 6.74
CA LEU A 2 -15.05 5.64 6.43
C LEU A 2 -14.43 5.12 7.72
N PHE A 3 -14.42 3.79 7.91
CA PHE A 3 -13.74 3.19 9.05
C PHE A 3 -12.23 3.28 8.85
N ASN A 4 -11.52 3.81 9.84
CA ASN A 4 -10.06 3.72 9.84
C ASN A 4 -9.62 2.27 10.11
N PHE A 5 -8.38 1.92 9.76
CA PHE A 5 -7.91 0.53 9.90
C PHE A 5 -7.99 0.01 11.35
N ARG A 6 -7.79 0.88 12.35
CA ARG A 6 -7.92 0.52 13.77
C ARG A 6 -9.34 0.06 14.12
N GLU A 7 -10.36 0.73 13.61
CA GLU A 7 -11.76 0.31 13.82
C GLU A 7 -12.06 -1.01 13.13
N LYS A 8 -11.53 -1.22 11.92
CA LYS A 8 -11.66 -2.50 11.20
C LYS A 8 -11.04 -3.65 11.99
N LEU A 9 -9.86 -3.47 12.59
CA LEU A 9 -9.22 -4.46 13.46
C LEU A 9 -10.11 -4.86 14.66
N ASN A 10 -10.86 -3.91 15.22
CA ASN A 10 -11.76 -4.17 16.35
C ASN A 10 -13.09 -4.83 15.94
N SER A 11 -13.41 -4.88 14.64
CA SER A 11 -14.71 -5.37 14.16
C SER A 11 -14.90 -6.89 14.23
N ARG A 12 -13.83 -7.64 14.56
CA ARG A 12 -13.78 -9.13 14.56
C ARG A 12 -14.18 -9.78 13.23
N LYS A 13 -14.15 -9.02 12.14
CA LYS A 13 -14.34 -9.52 10.78
C LYS A 13 -13.00 -10.02 10.22
N PHE A 14 -13.06 -10.93 9.26
CA PHE A 14 -11.90 -11.28 8.47
C PHE A 14 -11.44 -10.05 7.67
N LEU A 15 -10.13 -9.79 7.67
CA LEU A 15 -9.53 -8.63 7.02
C LEU A 15 -8.48 -9.10 6.02
N VAL A 16 -8.39 -8.40 4.90
CA VAL A 16 -7.37 -8.63 3.88
C VAL A 16 -6.43 -7.43 3.87
N THR A 17 -5.14 -7.67 4.03
CA THR A 17 -4.10 -6.66 3.82
C THR A 17 -3.27 -7.02 2.60
N ALA A 18 -2.70 -6.01 1.95
CA ALA A 18 -1.73 -6.23 0.88
C ALA A 18 -0.49 -5.36 1.10
N GLU A 19 0.62 -5.85 0.60
CA GLU A 19 1.91 -5.18 0.65
C GLU A 19 2.31 -4.75 -0.77
N VAL A 20 2.79 -3.52 -0.90
CA VAL A 20 3.21 -2.92 -2.16
C VAL A 20 4.60 -2.33 -1.99
N SER A 21 5.52 -2.71 -2.87
CA SER A 21 6.85 -2.13 -2.91
C SER A 21 6.85 -0.93 -3.86
N PRO A 22 7.40 0.24 -3.47
CA PRO A 22 7.60 1.34 -4.40
C PRO A 22 8.49 0.90 -5.58
N PRO A 23 8.39 1.52 -6.77
CA PRO A 23 9.26 1.17 -7.89
C PRO A 23 10.69 1.68 -7.70
N LYS A 24 11.60 1.17 -8.54
CA LYS A 24 12.93 1.76 -8.69
C LYS A 24 12.87 2.97 -9.61
N GLY A 25 13.49 4.07 -9.19
CA GLY A 25 13.56 5.30 -9.99
C GLY A 25 12.26 6.09 -10.01
N THR A 26 12.07 6.92 -11.05
CA THR A 26 10.99 7.92 -11.12
C THR A 26 9.80 7.51 -11.98
N ARG A 27 9.86 6.37 -12.66
CA ARG A 27 8.75 5.85 -13.47
C ARG A 27 7.81 5.04 -12.57
N PHE A 28 6.87 5.73 -11.92
CA PHE A 28 5.97 5.13 -10.92
C PHE A 28 4.51 4.97 -11.36
N SER A 29 4.14 5.42 -12.56
CA SER A 29 2.75 5.39 -13.04
C SER A 29 2.18 3.97 -13.11
N ALA A 30 2.92 3.02 -13.70
CA ALA A 30 2.49 1.63 -13.81
C ALA A 30 2.30 0.98 -12.41
N SER A 31 3.26 1.16 -11.51
CA SER A 31 3.15 0.63 -10.14
C SER A 31 2.00 1.25 -9.35
N LEU A 32 1.65 2.51 -9.61
CA LEU A 32 0.49 3.16 -9.01
C LEU A 32 -0.82 2.59 -9.58
N GLU A 33 -0.87 2.33 -10.89
CA GLU A 33 -2.01 1.68 -11.54
C GLU A 33 -2.23 0.27 -10.98
N ASP A 34 -1.17 -0.54 -10.86
CA ASP A 34 -1.23 -1.87 -10.25
C ASP A 34 -1.72 -1.81 -8.79
N ALA A 35 -1.17 -0.89 -7.99
CA ALA A 35 -1.58 -0.70 -6.60
C ALA A 35 -3.06 -0.24 -6.48
N SER A 36 -3.53 0.56 -7.44
CA SER A 36 -4.91 1.06 -7.46
C SER A 36 -5.95 -0.03 -7.71
N GLN A 37 -5.56 -1.15 -8.34
CA GLN A 37 -6.44 -2.31 -8.52
C GLN A 37 -6.81 -2.99 -7.19
N LEU A 38 -6.01 -2.79 -6.13
CA LEU A 38 -6.28 -3.34 -4.79
C LEU A 38 -7.35 -2.53 -4.04
N LYS A 39 -7.76 -1.38 -4.56
CA LYS A 39 -8.75 -0.51 -3.93
C LYS A 39 -10.12 -1.20 -3.87
N GLY A 40 -10.64 -1.34 -2.65
CA GLY A 40 -11.91 -2.03 -2.40
C GLY A 40 -11.77 -3.55 -2.23
N ILE A 41 -10.57 -4.11 -2.46
CA ILE A 41 -10.25 -5.51 -2.18
C ILE A 41 -9.52 -5.62 -0.85
N ALA A 42 -8.47 -4.82 -0.64
CA ALA A 42 -7.70 -4.78 0.59
C ALA A 42 -8.27 -3.77 1.59
N ASP A 43 -8.30 -4.15 2.87
CA ASP A 43 -8.69 -3.30 3.99
C ASP A 43 -7.64 -2.26 4.36
N ALA A 44 -6.36 -2.59 4.13
CA ALA A 44 -5.21 -1.71 4.29
C ALA A 44 -4.06 -2.12 3.35
N LEU A 45 -3.27 -1.13 2.96
CA LEU A 45 -2.05 -1.30 2.17
C LEU A 45 -0.83 -0.91 3.00
N ASN A 46 0.15 -1.82 3.05
CA ASN A 46 1.49 -1.53 3.55
C ASN A 46 2.38 -1.12 2.37
N VAL A 47 3.08 0.02 2.49
CA VAL A 47 4.08 0.45 1.50
C VAL A 47 5.46 0.24 2.11
N THR A 48 6.24 -0.68 1.58
CA THR A 48 7.53 -1.07 2.19
C THR A 48 8.64 -0.04 1.97
N ASP A 49 9.56 0.04 2.92
CA ASP A 49 10.81 0.79 2.80
C ASP A 49 11.97 -0.12 2.40
N ASN A 50 12.51 0.06 1.19
CA ASN A 50 13.75 -0.57 0.71
C ASN A 50 13.83 -2.08 1.00
N GLN A 51 12.78 -2.82 0.62
CA GLN A 51 12.71 -4.28 0.76
C GLN A 51 14.00 -4.95 0.26
N CYS A 52 14.50 -5.93 1.03
CA CYS A 52 15.73 -6.68 0.72
C CYS A 52 16.99 -5.81 0.54
N SER A 53 17.06 -4.64 1.21
CA SER A 53 18.17 -3.68 1.07
C SER A 53 18.36 -3.16 -0.35
N ILE A 54 17.32 -3.26 -1.18
CA ILE A 54 17.31 -2.70 -2.52
C ILE A 54 16.88 -1.24 -2.41
N MET A 55 17.53 -0.34 -3.17
CA MET A 55 17.13 1.07 -3.20
C MET A 55 15.88 1.25 -4.08
N HIS A 56 14.80 1.73 -3.48
CA HIS A 56 13.55 2.11 -4.14
C HIS A 56 13.31 3.61 -3.97
N MET A 57 12.31 4.15 -4.68
CA MET A 57 11.84 5.51 -4.38
C MET A 57 11.26 5.61 -2.96
N SER A 58 11.14 6.82 -2.43
CA SER A 58 10.57 7.06 -1.10
C SER A 58 9.16 6.45 -0.99
N SER A 59 8.97 5.56 -0.02
CA SER A 59 7.67 4.96 0.32
C SER A 59 6.62 6.01 0.68
N LEU A 60 7.04 7.06 1.41
CA LEU A 60 6.17 8.14 1.82
C LEU A 60 5.69 8.98 0.63
N ALA A 61 6.59 9.24 -0.33
CA ALA A 61 6.24 9.92 -1.57
C ALA A 61 5.37 9.05 -2.49
N PHE A 62 5.59 7.73 -2.51
CA PHE A 62 4.76 6.80 -3.27
C PHE A 62 3.35 6.68 -2.68
N ARG A 63 3.22 6.57 -1.35
CA ARG A 63 1.94 6.51 -0.64
C ARG A 63 1.10 7.78 -0.77
N SER A 64 1.73 8.94 -0.95
CA SER A 64 1.00 10.22 -1.05
C SER A 64 0.35 10.46 -2.42
N LYS A 65 0.56 9.55 -3.38
CA LYS A 65 -0.06 9.55 -4.70
C LYS A 65 -1.30 8.68 -4.71
#